data_AF-A0A355U057-F1
#
_entry.id   AF-A0A355U057-F1
#
_cell.length_a   1.000
_cell.length_b   1.000
_cell.length_c   1.000
_cell.angle_alpha   90.00
_cell.angle_beta   90.00
_cell.angle_gamma   90.00
#
_symmetry.space_group_name_H-M   'P 1'
#
loop_
_entity.id
_entity.type
_entity.pdbx_description
1 polymer ?
#
loop_
_entity_poly.entity_id
_entity_poly.type
_entity_poly.pdbx_seq_one_letter_code
_entity_poly.pdbx_strand_id
1 'polypeptide(L)'
;MNITIEEKKQKALELMKKLDIYKPYIKGFEKDNEVCFFEGFGGFWAYQEPELMEKIKAFEKKHNCLVYAVTHEYLEFGECYDFLYIPDYKEDWDFVLEHQGNMYFALAYVWNKDCEWCSEFGTIGIRSFGGGISRIA
;
A
#
# COMPACT_ATOMS: atom_id res chain seq x y z
N MET A 1 -12.25 -3.55 -19.08
CA MET A 1 -11.12 -2.89 -19.79
C MET A 1 -9.85 -3.59 -19.35
N ASN A 2 -8.87 -3.84 -20.23
CA ASN A 2 -7.56 -4.33 -19.79
C ASN A 2 -6.71 -3.11 -19.42
N ILE A 3 -6.70 -2.74 -18.14
CA ILE A 3 -5.85 -1.65 -17.66
C ILE A 3 -4.39 -2.06 -17.74
N THR A 4 -3.54 -1.19 -18.29
CA THR A 4 -2.12 -1.46 -18.37
C THR A 4 -1.43 -1.29 -17.02
N ILE A 5 -0.30 -1.98 -16.81
CA ILE A 5 0.52 -1.79 -15.62
C ILE A 5 1.04 -0.34 -15.49
N GLU A 6 1.30 0.31 -16.63
CA GLU A 6 1.75 1.70 -16.67
C GLU A 6 0.66 2.66 -16.18
N GLU A 7 -0.61 2.45 -16.56
CA GLU A 7 -1.73 3.24 -16.02
C GLU A 7 -1.84 3.07 -14.50
N LYS A 8 -1.74 1.83 -13.99
CA LYS A 8 -1.74 1.57 -12.53
C LYS A 8 -0.59 2.30 -11.83
N LYS A 9 0.59 2.29 -12.44
CA LYS A 9 1.78 2.97 -11.94
C LYS A 9 1.60 4.47 -11.88
N GLN A 10 1.00 5.10 -12.89
CA GLN A 10 0.70 6.52 -12.86
C GLN A 10 -0.26 6.88 -11.73
N LYS A 11 -1.30 6.07 -11.51
CA LYS A 11 -2.21 6.27 -10.37
C LYS A 11 -1.51 6.09 -9.03
N ALA A 12 -0.71 5.03 -8.87
CA ALA A 12 0.10 4.81 -7.68
C ALA A 12 1.00 6.03 -7.37
N LEU A 13 1.70 6.56 -8.37
CA LEU A 13 2.55 7.76 -8.21
C LEU A 13 1.75 9.01 -7.82
N GLU A 14 0.54 9.19 -8.34
CA GLU A 14 -0.38 10.25 -7.91
C GLU A 14 -0.72 10.10 -6.41
N LEU A 15 -1.07 8.89 -5.97
CA LEU A 15 -1.42 8.62 -4.57
C LEU A 15 -0.22 8.81 -3.63
N MET A 16 0.96 8.31 -3.99
CA MET A 16 2.18 8.50 -3.19
C MET A 16 2.51 9.98 -3.01
N LYS A 17 2.31 10.81 -4.06
CA LYS A 17 2.48 12.27 -3.98
C LYS A 17 1.39 12.92 -3.12
N LYS A 18 0.13 12.48 -3.23
CA LYS A 18 -0.98 12.96 -2.41
C LYS A 18 -0.79 12.65 -0.93
N LEU A 19 -0.19 11.50 -0.63
CA LEU A 19 0.22 11.09 0.72
C LEU A 19 1.52 11.75 1.19
N ASP A 20 2.13 12.64 0.42
CA ASP A 20 3.41 13.29 0.74
C ASP A 20 4.50 12.30 1.18
N ILE A 21 4.55 11.12 0.53
CA ILE A 21 5.58 10.11 0.82
C ILE A 21 6.97 10.66 0.48
N TYR A 22 7.96 10.29 1.30
CA TYR A 22 9.34 10.73 1.16
C TYR A 22 9.85 10.52 -0.28
N LYS A 23 10.33 11.62 -0.89
CA LYS A 23 10.62 11.70 -2.34
C LYS A 23 11.51 10.57 -2.89
N PRO A 24 12.53 10.07 -2.18
CA PRO A 24 13.29 8.90 -2.61
C PRO A 24 12.43 7.64 -2.84
N TYR A 25 11.42 7.36 -2.01
CA TYR A 25 10.52 6.22 -2.23
C TYR A 25 9.69 6.38 -3.50
N ILE A 26 9.17 7.60 -3.74
CA ILE A 26 8.44 7.91 -4.98
C ILE A 26 9.34 7.68 -6.21
N LYS A 27 10.62 8.10 -6.14
CA LYS A 27 11.58 7.91 -7.24
C LYS A 27 11.96 6.45 -7.46
N GLY A 28 12.16 5.67 -6.39
CA GLY A 28 12.43 4.24 -6.50
C GLY A 28 11.26 3.47 -7.10
N PHE A 29 10.02 3.83 -6.70
CA PHE A 29 8.82 3.27 -7.31
C PHE A 29 8.69 3.67 -8.79
N GLU A 30 8.90 4.95 -9.12
CA GLU A 30 8.85 5.45 -10.50
C GLU A 30 9.87 4.75 -11.42
N LYS A 31 11.10 4.51 -10.94
CA LYS A 31 12.17 3.94 -11.76
C LYS A 31 12.11 2.41 -11.82
N ASP A 32 11.95 1.77 -10.67
CA ASP A 32 12.24 0.35 -10.48
C ASP A 32 11.04 -0.43 -9.89
N ASN A 33 9.87 0.20 -9.69
CA ASN A 33 8.70 -0.36 -8.98
C ASN A 33 9.04 -0.83 -7.55
N GLU A 34 10.02 -0.18 -6.90
CA GLU A 34 10.38 -0.49 -5.53
C GLU A 34 9.29 -0.05 -4.55
N VAL A 35 8.71 -1.02 -3.85
CA VAL A 35 7.70 -0.78 -2.82
C VAL A 35 8.38 -0.39 -1.51
N CYS A 36 7.84 0.63 -0.85
CA CYS A 36 8.22 1.01 0.50
C CYS A 36 7.21 0.46 1.51
N PHE A 37 7.67 0.18 2.73
CA PHE A 37 6.79 -0.12 3.85
C PHE A 37 7.08 0.79 5.03
N PHE A 38 6.12 0.96 5.92
CA PHE A 38 6.21 1.88 7.05
C PHE A 38 5.87 1.19 8.36
N GLU A 39 6.68 1.45 9.38
CA GLU A 39 6.39 1.12 10.78
C GLU A 39 6.20 2.43 11.55
N GLY A 40 4.96 2.70 11.99
CA GLY A 40 4.59 4.06 12.37
C GLY A 40 4.82 5.00 11.19
N PHE A 41 5.60 6.07 11.34
CA PHE A 41 5.97 6.97 10.23
C PHE A 41 7.38 6.69 9.67
N GLY A 42 8.07 5.67 10.16
CA GLY A 42 9.41 5.29 9.69
C GLY A 42 9.33 4.44 8.43
N GLY A 43 9.94 4.90 7.34
CA GLY A 43 9.94 4.20 6.06
C GLY A 43 11.13 3.26 5.87
N PHE A 44 10.89 2.15 5.18
CA PHE A 44 11.87 1.14 4.79
C PHE A 44 11.56 0.65 3.37
N TRP A 45 12.52 -0.02 2.74
CA TRP A 45 12.28 -0.66 1.45
C TRP A 45 11.79 -2.09 1.65
N ALA A 46 10.71 -2.46 0.99
CA ALA A 46 10.13 -3.80 1.15
C ALA A 46 11.11 -4.91 0.73
N TYR A 47 12.02 -4.66 -0.23
CA TYR A 47 13.06 -5.63 -0.61
C TYR A 47 14.05 -6.00 0.50
N GLN A 48 14.10 -5.22 1.59
CA GLN A 48 14.91 -5.55 2.76
C GLN A 48 14.30 -6.73 3.54
N GLU A 49 13.01 -6.99 3.35
CA GLU A 49 12.24 -8.09 3.95
C GLU A 49 11.80 -9.07 2.85
N PRO A 50 12.55 -10.16 2.61
CA PRO A 50 12.29 -11.09 1.51
C PRO A 50 10.88 -11.70 1.54
N GLU A 51 10.39 -12.06 2.72
CA GLU A 51 9.06 -12.64 2.92
C GLU A 51 7.95 -11.65 2.47
N LEU A 52 8.07 -10.38 2.87
CA LEU A 52 7.14 -9.33 2.47
C LEU A 52 7.12 -9.16 0.94
N MET A 53 8.29 -9.14 0.29
CA MET A 53 8.34 -9.03 -1.18
C MET A 53 7.74 -10.25 -1.89
N GLU A 54 7.95 -11.46 -1.37
CA GLU A 54 7.33 -12.65 -1.93
C GLU A 54 5.81 -12.58 -1.83
N LYS A 55 5.29 -12.11 -0.69
CA LYS A 55 3.85 -11.91 -0.47
C LYS A 55 3.26 -10.84 -1.37
N ILE A 56 3.92 -9.69 -1.51
CA ILE A 56 3.50 -8.62 -2.44
C ILE A 56 3.39 -9.18 -3.88
N LYS A 57 4.45 -9.85 -4.37
CA LYS A 57 4.46 -10.41 -5.73
C LYS A 57 3.38 -11.47 -5.95
N ALA A 58 3.15 -12.33 -4.96
CA ALA A 58 2.10 -13.35 -5.02
C ALA A 58 0.70 -12.72 -5.06
N PHE A 59 0.48 -11.68 -4.25
CA PHE A 59 -0.76 -10.92 -4.20
C PHE A 59 -1.03 -10.19 -5.53
N GLU A 60 -0.06 -9.42 -6.03
CA GLU A 60 -0.17 -8.70 -7.31
C GLU A 60 -0.51 -9.64 -8.47
N LYS A 61 0.17 -10.79 -8.54
CA LYS A 61 -0.08 -11.80 -9.57
C LYS A 61 -1.46 -12.44 -9.45
N LYS A 62 -1.90 -12.75 -8.23
CA LYS A 62 -3.18 -13.41 -7.97
C LYS A 62 -4.37 -12.49 -8.27
N HIS A 63 -4.24 -11.21 -7.98
CA HIS A 63 -5.34 -10.23 -8.05
C HIS A 63 -5.23 -9.26 -9.23
N ASN A 64 -4.19 -9.40 -10.06
CA ASN A 64 -3.88 -8.49 -11.16
C ASN A 64 -3.87 -7.02 -10.72
N CYS A 65 -3.20 -6.72 -9.60
CA CYS A 65 -3.13 -5.38 -9.02
C CYS A 65 -1.68 -4.89 -8.91
N LEU A 66 -1.50 -3.65 -8.42
CA LEU A 66 -0.17 -3.06 -8.20
C LEU A 66 -0.10 -2.45 -6.80
N VAL A 67 0.79 -2.93 -5.95
CA VAL A 67 1.04 -2.40 -4.60
C VAL A 67 2.00 -1.22 -4.71
N TYR A 68 1.72 -0.11 -4.03
CA TYR A 68 2.54 1.11 -4.09
C TYR A 68 3.19 1.49 -2.74
N ALA A 69 2.58 1.07 -1.64
CA ALA A 69 3.10 1.24 -0.29
C ALA A 69 2.50 0.18 0.63
N VAL A 70 3.16 -0.09 1.75
CA VAL A 70 2.68 -0.99 2.80
C VAL A 70 2.74 -0.30 4.15
N THR A 71 1.77 -0.49 5.03
CA THR A 71 1.95 -0.21 6.47
C THR A 71 2.11 -1.52 7.22
N HIS A 72 2.89 -1.50 8.29
CA HIS A 72 3.15 -2.65 9.14
C HIS A 72 2.85 -2.30 10.60
N GLU A 73 1.96 -3.06 11.22
CA GLU A 73 1.47 -2.81 12.56
C GLU A 73 1.24 -4.10 13.35
N TYR A 74 1.48 -4.03 14.67
CA TYR A 74 1.06 -5.06 15.62
C TYR A 74 -0.30 -4.66 16.19
N LEU A 75 -1.36 -5.32 15.71
CA LEU A 75 -2.74 -5.11 16.15
C LEU A 75 -3.12 -6.16 17.20
N GLU A 76 -4.24 -5.94 17.90
CA GLU A 76 -4.73 -6.89 18.94
C GLU A 76 -4.95 -8.31 18.40
N PHE A 77 -5.15 -8.45 17.09
CA PHE A 77 -5.42 -9.71 16.40
C PHE A 77 -4.22 -10.26 15.59
N GLY A 78 -3.05 -9.64 15.65
CA GLY A 78 -1.81 -10.15 15.05
C GLY A 78 -0.92 -9.10 14.38
N GLU A 79 0.26 -9.55 13.93
CA GLU A 79 1.18 -8.81 13.05
C GLU A 79 0.55 -8.68 11.65
N CYS A 80 0.30 -7.44 11.22
CA CYS A 80 -0.43 -7.15 9.99
C CYS A 80 0.37 -6.25 9.06
N TYR A 81 0.36 -6.59 7.77
CA TYR A 81 0.87 -5.75 6.69
C TYR A 81 -0.28 -5.34 5.78
N ASP A 82 -0.52 -4.04 5.68
CA ASP A 82 -1.59 -3.49 4.88
C ASP A 82 -1.04 -3.06 3.51
N PHE A 83 -1.33 -3.86 2.48
CA PHE A 83 -0.90 -3.56 1.12
C PHE A 83 -1.81 -2.51 0.52
N LEU A 84 -1.31 -1.29 0.35
CA LEU A 84 -2.01 -0.25 -0.39
C LEU A 84 -1.81 -0.49 -1.89
N TYR A 85 -2.90 -0.74 -2.61
CA TYR A 85 -2.83 -1.22 -3.99
C TYR A 85 -3.77 -0.48 -4.95
N ILE A 86 -3.46 -0.59 -6.24
CA ILE A 86 -4.30 -0.13 -7.35
C ILE A 86 -5.03 -1.34 -7.96
N PRO A 87 -6.38 -1.40 -7.91
CA PRO A 87 -7.15 -2.49 -8.48
C PRO A 87 -7.14 -2.48 -10.01
N ASP A 88 -7.53 -3.61 -10.62
CA ASP A 88 -7.64 -3.77 -12.07
C ASP A 88 -8.92 -3.14 -12.68
N TYR A 89 -9.81 -2.61 -11.83
CA TYR A 89 -11.05 -1.97 -12.22
C TYR A 89 -10.90 -0.45 -12.05
N LYS A 90 -11.05 0.30 -13.14
CA LYS A 90 -10.76 1.74 -13.18
C LYS A 90 -11.84 2.54 -12.45
N GLU A 91 -13.03 1.99 -12.41
CA GLU A 91 -14.20 2.51 -11.71
C GLU A 91 -13.94 2.64 -10.20
N ASP A 92 -13.06 1.79 -9.65
CA ASP A 92 -12.71 1.79 -8.23
C ASP A 92 -11.63 2.84 -7.90
N TRP A 93 -10.95 3.42 -8.90
CA TRP A 93 -9.79 4.30 -8.69
C TRP A 93 -10.12 5.64 -8.02
N ASP A 94 -11.39 6.03 -8.02
CA ASP A 94 -11.86 7.21 -7.30
C ASP A 94 -11.99 6.94 -5.79
N PHE A 95 -12.11 5.68 -5.40
CA PHE A 95 -12.34 5.22 -4.01
C PHE A 95 -11.09 4.59 -3.36
N VAL A 96 -9.97 4.49 -4.09
CA VAL A 96 -8.72 3.92 -3.55
C VAL A 96 -8.08 4.76 -2.45
N LEU A 97 -8.32 6.08 -2.44
CA LEU A 97 -7.77 6.98 -1.44
C LEU A 97 -8.62 8.24 -1.24
N GLU A 98 -9.48 8.21 -0.24
CA GLU A 98 -10.33 9.33 0.16
C GLU A 98 -9.72 10.11 1.32
N HIS A 99 -9.79 11.43 1.28
CA HIS A 99 -9.31 12.28 2.37
C HIS A 99 -10.48 12.68 3.28
N GLN A 100 -10.36 12.44 4.59
CA GLN A 100 -11.35 12.85 5.58
C GLN A 100 -10.67 13.44 6.82
N GLY A 101 -10.87 14.73 7.05
CA GLY A 101 -10.33 15.42 8.22
C GLY A 101 -8.80 15.46 8.22
N ASN A 102 -8.17 14.72 9.13
CA ASN A 102 -6.71 14.62 9.28
C ASN A 102 -6.17 13.22 8.95
N MET A 103 -6.94 12.44 8.18
CA MET A 103 -6.60 11.08 7.77
C MET A 103 -7.09 10.81 6.34
N TYR A 104 -6.65 9.67 5.81
CA TYR A 104 -7.09 9.12 4.55
C TYR A 104 -7.70 7.74 4.78
N PHE A 105 -8.77 7.43 4.05
CA PHE A 105 -9.25 6.06 3.90
C PHE A 105 -8.63 5.48 2.66
N ALA A 106 -7.85 4.41 2.82
CA ALA A 106 -7.12 3.78 1.74
C ALA A 106 -7.63 2.36 1.51
N LEU A 107 -7.82 2.00 0.25
CA LEU A 107 -8.09 0.62 -0.13
C LEU A 107 -6.84 -0.22 0.14
N ALA A 108 -7.02 -1.32 0.88
CA ALA A 108 -5.92 -2.17 1.31
C ALA A 108 -6.29 -3.65 1.26
N TYR A 109 -5.27 -4.48 1.13
CA TYR A 109 -5.32 -5.88 1.51
C TYR A 109 -4.52 -6.07 2.79
N VAL A 110 -5.17 -6.51 3.86
CA VAL A 110 -4.58 -6.73 5.18
C VAL A 110 -4.07 -8.16 5.23
N TRP A 111 -2.75 -8.35 5.12
CA TRP A 111 -2.12 -9.63 5.35
C TRP A 111 -1.86 -9.80 6.85
N ASN A 112 -2.64 -10.66 7.51
CA ASN A 112 -2.37 -11.07 8.87
C ASN A 112 -1.36 -12.22 8.87
N LYS A 113 -0.12 -11.93 9.24
CA LYS A 113 1.00 -12.87 9.21
C LYS A 113 0.84 -13.99 10.25
N ASP A 114 0.30 -13.68 11.42
CA ASP A 114 0.03 -14.67 12.46
C ASP A 114 -1.14 -15.60 12.10
N CYS A 115 -2.01 -15.17 11.19
CA CYS A 115 -3.31 -15.79 10.96
C CYS A 115 -3.77 -15.61 9.50
N GLU A 116 -3.10 -16.28 8.55
CA GLU A 116 -3.31 -16.09 7.10
C GLU A 116 -4.79 -16.17 6.67
N TRP A 117 -5.58 -17.07 7.26
CA TRP A 117 -7.01 -17.25 6.95
C TRP A 117 -7.89 -16.05 7.33
N CYS A 118 -7.39 -15.14 8.18
CA CYS A 118 -8.02 -13.88 8.54
C CYS A 118 -7.52 -12.70 7.68
N SER A 119 -6.71 -12.94 6.64
CA SER A 119 -6.30 -11.89 5.71
C SER A 119 -7.45 -11.50 4.78
N GLU A 120 -7.68 -10.20 4.61
CA GLU A 120 -8.85 -9.72 3.89
C GLU A 120 -8.62 -8.41 3.13
N PHE A 121 -9.50 -8.16 2.16
CA PHE A 121 -9.62 -6.86 1.52
C PHE A 121 -10.47 -5.92 2.37
N GLY A 122 -10.09 -4.65 2.43
CA GLY A 122 -10.85 -3.67 3.17
C GLY A 122 -10.39 -2.25 2.92
N THR A 123 -10.87 -1.36 3.78
CA THR A 123 -10.48 0.05 3.80
C THR A 123 -9.92 0.35 5.18
N ILE A 124 -8.71 0.90 5.24
CA ILE A 124 -8.05 1.28 6.48
C ILE A 124 -7.92 2.80 6.57
N GLY A 125 -7.89 3.32 7.79
CA GLY A 125 -7.58 4.73 8.04
C GLY A 125 -6.07 4.90 8.20
N ILE A 126 -5.45 5.73 7.36
CA ILE A 126 -4.03 6.07 7.45
C ILE A 126 -3.82 7.57 7.65
N ARG A 127 -2.71 7.94 8.28
CA ARG A 127 -2.24 9.32 8.35
C ARG A 127 -0.89 9.44 7.65
N SER A 128 -0.69 10.53 6.93
CA SER A 128 0.62 10.94 6.46
C SER A 128 1.25 11.96 7.42
N PHE A 129 2.54 11.79 7.72
CA PHE A 129 3.33 12.75 8.48
C PHE A 129 4.82 12.60 8.17
N GLY A 130 5.50 13.72 7.89
CA GLY A 130 6.96 13.78 7.79
C GLY A 130 7.59 12.93 6.68
N GLY A 131 6.84 12.60 5.62
CA GLY A 131 7.31 11.70 4.56
C GLY A 131 6.93 10.23 4.74
N GLY A 132 6.29 9.88 5.86
CA GLY A 132 5.81 8.52 6.13
C GLY A 132 4.30 8.43 6.26
N ILE A 133 3.78 7.21 6.23
CA ILE A 133 2.36 6.91 6.48
C ILE A 133 2.23 5.85 7.57
N SER A 134 1.18 5.95 8.39
CA SER A 134 0.89 4.99 9.47
C SER A 134 -0.60 4.71 9.51
N ARG A 135 -1.00 3.46 9.78
CA ARG A 135 -2.39 3.14 10.09
C ARG A 135 -2.82 3.73 11.43
N ILE A 136 -4.04 4.24 11.46
CA ILE A 136 -4.67 4.84 12.64
C ILE A 136 -6.09 4.31 12.91
N ALA A 137 -6.70 3.60 11.96
CA ALA A 137 -8.00 2.94 12.08
C ALA A 137 -8.08 1.70 11.20
#